data_AF-A0A353QIW2-F1
#
_entry.id   AF-A0A353QIW2-F1
#
_cell.length_a   1.000
_cell.length_b   1.000
_cell.length_c   1.000
_cell.angle_alpha   90.00
_cell.angle_beta   90.00
_cell.angle_gamma   90.00
#
_symmetry.space_group_name_H-M   'P 1'
#
loop_
_entity.id
_entity.type
_entity.pdbx_description
1 polymer ?
#
loop_
_entity_poly.entity_id
_entity_poly.type
_entity_poly.pdbx_seq_one_letter_code
_entity_poly.pdbx_strand_id
1 'polypeptide(L)'
;MKVYCIWEHNGNDSLVYAQDCIGAFTRGSSKEEALAKMDREIRSYLQWRDGLSFPVDETIEAIIIQEKASELRIADADSDVLFESEKRPLLIKEYLKLKELAIKSARDFQRLFDAIPDKNRTALSVRETFYGQVPITAQQMYDHTSGVNSYYFGEIGIRADRATNSPTDSANYEAGIIVTRRLQSFEQLEITQTGVPNYLANRLFNGSYGEEWTLRKVCRRFVWHDRIHAKAMYRMACKTFGAETVPNIFGFLI
;
A
#
# COMPACT_ATOMS: atom_id res chain seq x y z
N MET A 1 11.03 2.81 -20.95
CA MET A 1 10.86 3.76 -19.83
C MET A 1 11.89 3.58 -18.71
N LYS A 2 12.37 4.65 -18.06
CA LYS A 2 13.18 4.59 -16.82
C LYS A 2 12.30 4.72 -15.57
N VAL A 3 12.56 3.91 -14.55
CA VAL A 3 11.87 3.96 -13.25
C VAL A 3 12.91 4.09 -12.15
N TYR A 4 12.86 5.21 -11.43
CA TYR A 4 13.73 5.44 -10.29
C TYR A 4 13.23 4.70 -9.07
N CYS A 5 14.16 4.05 -8.37
CA CYS A 5 13.86 3.08 -7.34
C CYS A 5 14.64 3.33 -6.06
N ILE A 6 14.05 2.91 -4.95
CA ILE A 6 14.64 2.94 -3.62
C ILE A 6 14.85 1.50 -3.19
N TRP A 7 16.07 1.15 -2.80
CA TRP A 7 16.43 -0.19 -2.33
C TRP A 7 16.60 -0.17 -0.81
N GLU A 8 15.72 -0.85 -0.10
CA GLU A 8 15.88 -1.14 1.32
C GLU A 8 16.32 -2.61 1.49
N HIS A 9 17.32 -2.86 2.33
CA HIS A 9 17.87 -4.20 2.52
C HIS A 9 18.33 -4.50 3.94
N ASN A 10 18.31 -5.78 4.29
CA ASN A 10 18.99 -6.33 5.46
C ASN A 10 19.84 -7.52 4.97
N GLY A 11 21.14 -7.28 4.81
CA GLY A 11 22.00 -8.23 4.10
C GLY A 11 21.55 -8.38 2.64
N ASN A 12 21.24 -9.61 2.21
CA ASN A 12 20.81 -9.85 0.83
C ASN A 12 19.29 -9.66 0.65
N ASP A 13 18.50 -9.76 1.71
CA ASP A 13 17.05 -9.59 1.63
C ASP A 13 16.73 -8.18 1.15
N SER A 14 16.02 -8.11 0.03
CA SER A 14 15.88 -6.88 -0.74
C SER A 14 14.43 -6.53 -0.99
N LEU A 15 14.09 -5.29 -0.71
CA LEU A 15 12.80 -4.67 -1.00
C LEU A 15 13.06 -3.42 -1.84
N VAL A 16 12.59 -3.43 -3.08
CA VAL A 16 12.79 -2.35 -4.04
C VAL A 16 11.46 -1.68 -4.31
N TYR A 17 11.40 -0.37 -4.08
CA TYR A 17 10.23 0.46 -4.34
C TYR A 17 10.43 1.33 -5.57
N ALA A 18 9.38 1.61 -6.32
CA ALA A 18 9.40 2.68 -7.31
C ALA A 18 9.04 4.02 -6.68
N GLN A 19 9.79 5.07 -7.01
CA GLN A 19 9.57 6.41 -6.47
C GLN A 19 8.25 7.02 -6.95
N ASP A 20 8.04 7.07 -8.28
CA ASP A 20 6.91 7.80 -8.88
C ASP A 20 5.68 6.90 -9.14
N CYS A 21 5.87 5.57 -9.09
CA CYS A 21 4.80 4.58 -9.07
C CYS A 21 4.54 4.15 -7.63
N ILE A 22 4.04 5.07 -6.80
CA ILE A 22 3.93 4.85 -5.35
C ILE A 22 3.14 3.58 -5.03
N GLY A 23 3.71 2.73 -4.19
CA GLY A 23 3.15 1.42 -3.83
C GLY A 23 3.45 0.29 -4.81
N ALA A 24 4.11 0.54 -5.94
CA ALA A 24 4.77 -0.50 -6.74
C ALA A 24 6.08 -0.92 -6.04
N PHE A 25 6.27 -2.23 -5.88
CA PHE A 25 7.41 -2.77 -5.16
C PHE A 25 7.71 -4.20 -5.58
N THR A 26 8.96 -4.60 -5.40
CA THR A 26 9.41 -5.99 -5.59
C THR A 26 10.26 -6.43 -4.42
N ARG A 27 10.31 -7.75 -4.25
CA ARG A 27 11.10 -8.42 -3.21
C ARG A 27 11.96 -9.50 -3.83
N GLY A 28 13.14 -9.71 -3.25
CA GLY A 28 14.05 -10.78 -3.61
C GLY A 28 14.94 -11.17 -2.45
N SER A 29 15.45 -12.40 -2.51
CA SER A 29 16.55 -12.87 -1.64
C SER A 29 17.89 -12.23 -2.02
N SER A 30 17.92 -11.46 -3.12
CA SER A 30 19.00 -10.56 -3.52
C SER A 30 18.45 -9.32 -4.20
N LYS A 31 19.29 -8.29 -4.35
CA LYS A 31 18.99 -7.07 -5.10
C LYS A 31 18.65 -7.39 -6.56
N GLU A 32 19.41 -8.28 -7.19
CA GLU A 32 19.25 -8.66 -8.58
C GLU A 32 17.91 -9.36 -8.80
N GLU A 33 17.50 -10.23 -7.88
CA GLU A 33 16.21 -10.92 -7.93
C GLU A 33 15.03 -9.95 -7.76
N ALA A 34 15.16 -8.95 -6.88
CA ALA A 34 14.16 -7.90 -6.73
C ALA A 34 14.05 -7.05 -8.01
N LEU A 35 15.18 -6.55 -8.53
CA LEU A 35 15.23 -5.73 -9.75
C LEU A 35 14.69 -6.46 -10.98
N ALA A 36 14.97 -7.76 -11.13
CA ALA A 36 14.48 -8.57 -12.25
C ALA A 36 12.94 -8.64 -12.32
N LYS A 37 12.23 -8.36 -11.21
CA LYS A 37 10.77 -8.37 -11.12
C LYS A 37 10.15 -6.98 -11.37
N MET A 38 10.95 -5.91 -11.43
CA MET A 38 10.43 -4.54 -11.48
C MET A 38 9.67 -4.25 -12.77
N ASP A 39 10.12 -4.74 -13.92
CA ASP A 39 9.41 -4.56 -15.19
C ASP A 39 7.95 -5.08 -15.11
N ARG A 40 7.80 -6.34 -14.67
CA ARG A 40 6.48 -6.97 -14.49
C ARG A 40 5.60 -6.20 -13.49
N GLU A 41 6.19 -5.77 -12.38
CA GLU A 41 5.49 -5.03 -11.34
C GLU A 41 4.99 -3.66 -11.83
N ILE A 42 5.82 -2.91 -12.57
CA ILE A 42 5.46 -1.60 -13.09
C ILE A 42 4.37 -1.70 -14.15
N ARG A 43 4.44 -2.70 -15.05
CA ARG A 43 3.36 -2.95 -16.02
C ARG A 43 2.03 -3.23 -15.32
N SER A 44 2.05 -4.14 -14.35
CA SER A 44 0.87 -4.48 -13.55
C SER A 44 0.31 -3.24 -12.84
N TYR A 45 1.18 -2.43 -12.24
CA TYR A 45 0.80 -1.20 -11.55
C TYR A 45 0.17 -0.17 -12.49
N LEU A 46 0.76 0.09 -13.66
CA LEU A 46 0.26 1.09 -14.61
C LEU A 46 -1.04 0.65 -15.27
N GLN A 47 -1.19 -0.65 -15.54
CA GLN A 47 -2.46 -1.22 -16.00
C GLN A 47 -3.57 -1.01 -14.95
N TRP A 48 -3.27 -1.23 -13.67
CA TRP A 48 -4.24 -1.01 -12.59
C TRP A 48 -4.56 0.46 -12.33
N ARG A 49 -3.53 1.32 -12.35
CA ARG A 49 -3.66 2.74 -12.04
C ARG A 49 -4.43 3.48 -13.14
N ASP A 50 -4.02 3.25 -14.40
CA ASP A 50 -4.40 4.09 -15.53
C ASP A 50 -5.14 3.33 -16.64
N GLY A 51 -5.28 2.00 -16.53
CA GLY A 51 -5.78 1.18 -17.64
C GLY A 51 -4.80 1.05 -18.81
N LEU A 52 -3.56 1.53 -18.63
CA LEU A 52 -2.54 1.57 -19.68
C LEU A 52 -1.87 0.21 -19.85
N SER A 53 -1.99 -0.36 -21.05
CA SER A 53 -1.20 -1.50 -21.48
C SER A 53 0.05 -1.01 -22.21
N PHE A 54 1.22 -1.40 -21.72
CA PHE A 54 2.50 -1.09 -22.38
C PHE A 54 2.86 -2.18 -23.40
N PRO A 55 3.39 -1.82 -24.58
CA PRO A 55 3.96 -2.79 -25.50
C PRO A 55 5.02 -3.66 -24.81
N VAL A 56 5.00 -4.97 -25.08
CA VAL A 56 5.90 -5.96 -24.45
C VAL A 56 7.36 -5.65 -24.76
N ASP A 57 7.59 -5.04 -25.91
CA ASP A 57 8.86 -4.64 -26.50
C ASP A 57 9.45 -3.34 -25.91
N GLU A 58 8.67 -2.52 -25.18
CA GLU A 58 9.22 -1.37 -24.49
C GLU A 58 9.89 -1.80 -23.18
N THR A 59 11.22 -1.66 -23.06
CA THR A 59 11.93 -2.04 -21.83
C THR A 59 11.70 -1.05 -20.69
N ILE A 60 11.36 -1.57 -19.50
CA ILE A 60 11.36 -0.80 -18.25
C ILE A 60 12.70 -1.00 -17.53
N GLU A 61 13.49 0.06 -17.45
CA GLU A 61 14.79 0.06 -16.77
C GLU A 61 14.63 0.59 -15.34
N ALA A 62 14.88 -0.27 -14.34
CA ALA A 62 14.86 0.10 -12.93
C ALA A 62 16.23 0.64 -12.49
N ILE A 63 16.27 1.87 -11.97
CA ILE A 63 17.50 2.57 -11.58
C ILE A 63 17.43 2.88 -10.08
N ILE A 64 18.33 2.31 -9.28
CA ILE A 64 18.44 2.65 -7.85
C ILE A 64 19.00 4.06 -7.71
N ILE A 65 18.27 4.92 -6.99
CA ILE A 65 18.67 6.32 -6.69
C ILE A 65 18.82 6.59 -5.19
N GLN A 66 18.37 5.65 -4.36
CA GLN A 66 18.50 5.71 -2.90
C GLN A 66 18.65 4.29 -2.35
N GLU A 67 19.55 4.13 -1.38
CA GLU A 67 19.79 2.89 -0.67
C GLU A 67 19.56 3.11 0.84
N LYS A 68 18.95 2.14 1.51
CA LYS A 68 18.83 2.08 2.97
C LYS A 68 19.19 0.68 3.46
N ALA A 69 20.27 0.58 4.21
CA ALA A 69 20.51 -0.58 5.07
C ALA A 69 19.55 -0.52 6.27
N SER A 70 18.97 -1.67 6.63
CA SER A 70 17.92 -1.80 7.63
C SER A 70 18.21 -2.99 8.55
N GLU A 71 17.83 -2.88 9.82
CA GLU A 71 17.86 -3.99 10.77
C GLU A 71 16.51 -4.75 10.80
N LEU A 72 15.51 -4.25 10.07
CA LEU A 72 14.19 -4.86 9.95
C LEU A 72 14.24 -6.19 9.20
N ARG A 73 13.20 -7.02 9.37
CA ARG A 73 13.06 -8.26 8.60
C ARG A 73 12.52 -7.96 7.20
N ILE A 74 13.39 -7.51 6.30
CA ILE A 74 13.04 -7.20 4.91
C ILE A 74 12.41 -8.40 4.19
N ALA A 75 12.80 -9.63 4.54
CA ALA A 75 12.16 -10.86 4.07
C ALA A 75 10.65 -10.95 4.40
N ASP A 76 10.17 -10.27 5.43
CA ASP A 76 8.76 -10.20 5.81
C ASP A 76 8.03 -8.98 5.19
N ALA A 77 8.73 -8.20 4.36
CA ALA A 77 8.31 -6.89 3.83
C ALA A 77 8.23 -5.79 4.89
N ASP A 78 8.92 -5.95 6.02
CA ASP A 78 9.07 -4.85 6.97
C ASP A 78 9.88 -3.73 6.33
N SER A 79 9.50 -2.49 6.62
CA SER A 79 10.12 -1.32 6.01
C SER A 79 9.80 -0.08 6.81
N ASP A 80 10.82 0.75 7.00
CA ASP A 80 10.76 2.07 7.62
C ASP A 80 11.35 3.16 6.71
N VAL A 81 11.80 2.83 5.49
CA VAL A 81 12.46 3.81 4.61
C VAL A 81 11.58 5.03 4.32
N LEU A 82 12.15 6.21 4.52
CA LEU A 82 11.63 7.48 4.02
C LEU A 82 12.37 7.85 2.74
N PHE A 83 11.66 8.11 1.64
CA PHE A 83 12.34 8.51 0.41
C PHE A 83 12.80 9.96 0.52
N GLU A 84 13.94 10.32 -0.06
CA GLU A 84 14.40 11.72 -0.09
C GLU A 84 13.38 12.62 -0.80
N SER A 85 12.73 12.10 -1.85
CA SER A 85 11.63 12.78 -2.55
C SER A 85 10.36 12.96 -1.71
N GLU A 86 10.23 12.24 -0.60
CA GLU A 86 9.09 12.33 0.34
C GLU A 86 9.25 13.40 1.42
N LYS A 87 10.39 14.10 1.48
CA LYS A 87 10.66 15.15 2.48
C LYS A 87 10.15 16.54 2.07
N ARG A 88 10.04 16.80 0.76
CA ARG A 88 9.67 18.13 0.26
C ARG A 88 8.18 18.46 0.49
N PRO A 89 7.81 19.75 0.64
CA PRO A 89 6.42 20.18 0.67
C PRO A 89 5.61 19.67 -0.53
N LEU A 90 4.30 19.56 -0.34
CA LEU A 90 3.32 19.17 -1.34
C LEU A 90 2.73 20.40 -2.03
N LEU A 91 2.66 20.35 -3.35
CA LEU A 91 1.70 21.17 -4.08
C LEU A 91 0.30 20.59 -3.87
N ILE A 92 -0.73 21.43 -3.84
CA ILE A 92 -2.12 20.96 -3.69
C ILE A 92 -2.49 19.91 -4.74
N LYS A 93 -2.05 20.08 -6.00
CA LYS A 93 -2.27 19.11 -7.08
C LYS A 93 -1.58 17.77 -6.84
N GLU A 94 -0.40 17.77 -6.21
CA GLU A 94 0.30 16.53 -5.88
C GLU A 94 -0.43 15.80 -4.75
N TYR A 95 -0.82 16.54 -3.70
CA TYR A 95 -1.60 15.99 -2.60
C TYR A 95 -2.90 15.34 -3.08
N LEU A 96 -3.68 16.02 -3.92
CA LEU A 96 -4.94 15.48 -4.43
C LEU A 96 -4.74 14.17 -5.21
N LYS A 97 -3.68 14.06 -6.02
CA LYS A 97 -3.35 12.81 -6.74
C LYS A 97 -2.97 11.68 -5.78
N LEU A 98 -2.18 11.98 -4.74
CA LEU A 98 -1.79 11.00 -3.74
C LEU A 98 -3.00 10.51 -2.92
N LYS A 99 -3.86 11.44 -2.49
CA LYS A 99 -5.12 11.15 -1.78
C LYS A 99 -6.03 10.29 -2.65
N GLU A 100 -6.25 10.68 -3.90
CA GLU A 100 -7.10 9.92 -4.85
C GLU A 100 -6.59 8.49 -5.03
N LEU A 101 -5.27 8.32 -5.22
CA LEU A 101 -4.69 6.99 -5.40
C LEU A 101 -4.80 6.12 -4.14
N ALA A 102 -4.59 6.69 -2.95
CA ALA A 102 -4.75 5.99 -1.67
C ALA A 102 -6.23 5.63 -1.39
N ILE A 103 -7.19 6.40 -1.90
CA ILE A 103 -8.61 6.05 -1.82
C ILE A 103 -8.96 4.99 -2.88
N LYS A 104 -8.40 5.09 -4.10
CA LYS A 104 -8.57 4.08 -5.15
C LYS A 104 -8.07 2.72 -4.68
N SER A 105 -6.90 2.64 -4.05
CA SER A 105 -6.36 1.39 -3.51
C SER A 105 -7.29 0.75 -2.48
N ALA A 106 -7.87 1.55 -1.57
CA ALA A 106 -8.85 1.06 -0.60
C ALA A 106 -10.14 0.54 -1.28
N ARG A 107 -10.67 1.25 -2.29
CA ARG A 107 -11.85 0.83 -3.05
C ARG A 107 -11.62 -0.47 -3.80
N ASP A 108 -10.49 -0.59 -4.49
CA ASP A 108 -10.17 -1.79 -5.25
C ASP A 108 -9.84 -2.98 -4.34
N PHE A 109 -9.25 -2.74 -3.17
CA PHE A 109 -9.07 -3.76 -2.13
C PHE A 109 -10.42 -4.27 -1.61
N GLN A 110 -11.38 -3.36 -1.33
CA GLN A 110 -12.74 -3.72 -0.95
C GLN A 110 -13.42 -4.57 -2.03
N ARG A 111 -13.34 -4.16 -3.30
CA ARG A 111 -13.93 -4.90 -4.42
C ARG A 111 -13.35 -6.32 -4.56
N LEU A 112 -12.05 -6.47 -4.38
CA LEU A 112 -11.41 -7.80 -4.38
C LEU A 112 -11.95 -8.65 -3.23
N PHE A 113 -12.00 -8.09 -2.02
CA PHE A 113 -12.53 -8.79 -0.85
C PHE A 113 -13.99 -9.23 -1.07
N ASP A 114 -14.84 -8.34 -1.57
CA ASP A 114 -16.26 -8.60 -1.81
C ASP A 114 -16.49 -9.71 -2.84
N ALA A 115 -15.61 -9.82 -3.85
CA ALA A 115 -15.70 -10.83 -4.90
C ALA A 115 -15.35 -12.27 -4.44
N ILE A 116 -14.72 -12.46 -3.27
CA ILE A 116 -14.28 -13.79 -2.81
C ILE A 116 -15.47 -14.62 -2.28
N PRO A 117 -15.79 -15.82 -2.79
CA PRO A 117 -17.03 -16.51 -2.41
C PRO A 117 -17.19 -16.82 -0.91
N ASP A 118 -16.13 -17.32 -0.26
CA ASP A 118 -16.11 -17.61 1.17
C ASP A 118 -14.88 -16.93 1.80
N LYS A 119 -15.12 -15.97 2.70
CA LYS A 119 -14.06 -15.10 3.25
C LYS A 119 -13.16 -15.83 4.26
N ASN A 120 -13.62 -16.97 4.79
CA ASN A 120 -12.94 -17.73 5.83
C ASN A 120 -12.27 -19.00 5.31
N ARG A 121 -12.58 -19.44 4.09
CA ARG A 121 -11.89 -20.56 3.45
C ARG A 121 -10.53 -20.15 2.89
N THR A 122 -9.53 -21.02 3.03
CA THR A 122 -8.17 -20.78 2.54
C THR A 122 -7.45 -22.06 2.17
N ALA A 123 -6.54 -21.96 1.19
CA ALA A 123 -5.57 -22.98 0.80
C ALA A 123 -4.15 -22.71 1.31
N LEU A 124 -3.98 -21.74 2.22
CA LEU A 124 -2.71 -21.41 2.88
C LEU A 124 -2.60 -22.13 4.23
N SER A 125 -1.38 -22.53 4.57
CA SER A 125 -1.03 -23.05 5.89
C SER A 125 -0.68 -21.92 6.85
N VAL A 126 -0.96 -22.12 8.14
CA VAL A 126 -0.56 -21.20 9.21
C VAL A 126 0.96 -21.01 9.23
N ARG A 127 1.41 -19.76 9.39
CA ARG A 127 2.80 -19.38 9.65
C ARG A 127 2.85 -18.12 10.50
N GLU A 128 3.95 -17.92 11.23
CA GLU A 128 4.18 -16.76 12.09
C GLU A 128 5.36 -15.92 11.61
N THR A 129 5.30 -14.62 11.89
CA THR A 129 6.36 -13.63 11.72
C THR A 129 6.65 -12.96 13.06
N PHE A 130 7.57 -12.00 13.10
CA PHE A 130 7.82 -11.20 14.30
C PHE A 130 6.56 -10.49 14.82
N TYR A 131 5.65 -10.07 13.93
CA TYR A 131 4.40 -9.40 14.28
C TYR A 131 3.23 -10.35 14.58
N GLY A 132 3.50 -11.66 14.67
CA GLY A 132 2.51 -12.69 14.95
C GLY A 132 2.06 -13.46 13.70
N GLN A 133 0.88 -14.06 13.81
CA GLN A 133 0.33 -14.94 12.78
C GLN A 133 0.04 -14.18 11.48
N VAL A 134 0.55 -14.70 10.36
CA VAL A 134 0.28 -14.11 9.05
C VAL A 134 -1.19 -14.35 8.68
N PRO A 135 -1.93 -13.33 8.22
CA PRO A 135 -3.28 -13.51 7.71
C PRO A 135 -3.33 -14.56 6.59
N ILE A 136 -4.18 -15.58 6.75
CA ILE A 136 -4.32 -16.67 5.77
C ILE A 136 -5.68 -16.70 5.08
N THR A 137 -6.71 -16.07 5.64
CA THR A 137 -8.04 -15.96 5.01
C THR A 137 -8.26 -14.56 4.43
N ALA A 138 -9.25 -14.42 3.54
CA ALA A 138 -9.61 -13.10 3.01
C ALA A 138 -10.12 -12.16 4.12
N GLN A 139 -10.88 -12.69 5.09
CA GLN A 139 -11.35 -11.95 6.25
C GLN A 139 -10.17 -11.43 7.09
N GLN A 140 -9.21 -12.29 7.43
CA GLN A 140 -8.04 -11.88 8.20
C GLN A 140 -7.20 -10.84 7.46
N MET A 141 -7.00 -10.99 6.15
CA MET A 141 -6.27 -10.01 5.34
C MET A 141 -7.01 -8.68 5.28
N TYR A 142 -8.34 -8.70 5.21
CA TYR A 142 -9.17 -7.50 5.22
C TYR A 142 -9.13 -6.77 6.57
N ASP A 143 -9.27 -7.49 7.67
CA ASP A 143 -9.23 -6.91 9.02
C ASP A 143 -7.85 -6.30 9.31
N HIS A 144 -6.77 -6.99 8.93
CA HIS A 144 -5.42 -6.47 9.03
C HIS A 144 -5.23 -5.18 8.21
N THR A 145 -5.60 -5.21 6.93
CA THR A 145 -5.39 -4.07 6.00
C THR A 145 -6.28 -2.88 6.37
N SER A 146 -7.52 -3.10 6.77
CA SER A 146 -8.41 -2.02 7.23
C SER A 146 -7.99 -1.44 8.58
N GLY A 147 -7.25 -2.19 9.39
CA GLY A 147 -6.76 -1.78 10.71
C GLY A 147 -5.61 -0.76 10.68
N VAL A 148 -4.79 -0.71 9.62
CA VAL A 148 -3.62 0.19 9.57
C VAL A 148 -3.99 1.67 9.38
N ASN A 149 -5.26 1.97 9.09
CA ASN A 149 -5.70 3.34 8.83
C ASN A 149 -5.45 4.28 10.01
N SER A 150 -5.87 3.89 11.21
CA SER A 150 -5.64 4.70 12.41
C SER A 150 -4.15 4.76 12.78
N TYR A 151 -3.39 3.71 12.46
CA TYR A 151 -1.94 3.69 12.68
C TYR A 151 -1.26 4.75 11.81
N TYR A 152 -1.33 4.66 10.47
CA TYR A 152 -0.60 5.59 9.59
C TYR A 152 -0.99 7.06 9.76
N PHE A 153 -2.27 7.37 9.97
CA PHE A 153 -2.68 8.74 10.27
C PHE A 153 -2.22 9.21 11.65
N GLY A 154 -2.21 8.30 12.64
CA GLY A 154 -1.72 8.58 13.98
C GLY A 154 -0.25 8.99 13.99
N GLU A 155 0.58 8.39 13.13
CA GLU A 155 2.00 8.72 13.00
C GLU A 155 2.28 10.16 12.55
N ILE A 156 1.30 10.81 11.90
CA ILE A 156 1.37 12.24 11.52
C ILE A 156 0.45 13.12 12.39
N GLY A 157 0.08 12.64 13.57
CA GLY A 157 -0.71 13.39 14.56
C GLY A 157 -2.20 13.49 14.26
N ILE A 158 -2.72 12.71 13.30
CA ILE A 158 -4.16 12.66 13.00
C ILE A 158 -4.79 11.52 13.78
N ARG A 159 -5.58 11.89 14.78
CA ARG A 159 -6.46 10.93 15.45
C ARG A 159 -7.64 10.68 14.54
N ALA A 160 -7.60 9.57 13.81
CA ALA A 160 -8.82 9.00 13.26
C ALA A 160 -9.63 8.56 14.48
N ASP A 161 -10.59 9.38 14.91
CA ASP A 161 -11.57 8.97 15.89
C ASP A 161 -12.11 7.63 15.42
N ARG A 162 -12.15 6.63 16.32
CA ARG A 162 -12.86 5.39 16.02
C ARG A 162 -14.22 5.85 15.55
N ALA A 163 -14.48 5.80 14.24
CA ALA A 163 -15.81 5.98 13.71
C ALA A 163 -16.67 5.12 14.62
N THR A 164 -17.57 5.78 15.36
CA THR A 164 -18.57 5.07 16.12
C THR A 164 -19.15 4.09 15.10
N ASN A 165 -19.21 2.81 15.46
CA ASN A 165 -19.99 1.86 14.71
C ASN A 165 -21.45 2.34 14.83
N SER A 166 -21.83 3.38 14.10
CA SER A 166 -23.18 3.87 13.98
C SER A 166 -23.64 3.42 12.61
N PRO A 167 -24.53 2.41 12.53
CA PRO A 167 -25.14 1.97 11.27
C PRO A 167 -26.16 2.99 10.72
N THR A 168 -25.99 4.27 11.02
CA THR A 168 -27.03 5.30 10.87
C THR A 168 -26.52 6.50 10.11
N ASP A 169 -26.09 6.27 8.87
CA ASP A 169 -26.28 7.23 7.78
C ASP A 169 -26.34 6.44 6.48
N SER A 170 -27.58 6.03 6.17
CA SER A 170 -27.94 5.10 5.10
C SER A 170 -27.71 5.62 3.66
N ALA A 171 -26.99 6.73 3.47
CA ALA A 171 -26.71 7.28 2.15
C ALA A 171 -25.41 6.73 1.51
N ASN A 172 -24.52 6.09 2.28
CA ASN A 172 -23.21 5.60 1.81
C ASN A 172 -23.01 4.08 1.96
N TYR A 173 -24.10 3.31 2.00
CA TYR A 173 -24.06 1.84 2.20
C TYR A 173 -23.29 1.09 1.08
N GLU A 174 -22.93 1.75 -0.03
CA GLU A 174 -22.10 1.17 -1.09
C GLU A 174 -20.59 1.14 -0.77
N ALA A 175 -20.09 1.97 0.15
CA ALA A 175 -18.66 2.04 0.47
C ALA A 175 -18.31 1.16 1.69
N GLY A 176 -17.51 0.12 1.49
CA GLY A 176 -17.05 -0.73 2.58
C GLY A 176 -16.12 -0.03 3.59
N ILE A 177 -15.93 -0.64 4.76
CA ILE A 177 -15.33 -0.03 5.97
C ILE A 177 -13.97 0.63 5.70
N ILE A 178 -13.09 -0.04 4.92
CA ILE A 178 -11.76 0.48 4.58
C ILE A 178 -11.83 1.82 3.83
N VAL A 179 -12.79 1.98 2.91
CA VAL A 179 -12.96 3.19 2.09
C VAL A 179 -13.46 4.33 2.94
N THR A 180 -14.51 4.08 3.74
CA THR A 180 -15.13 5.08 4.62
C THR A 180 -14.12 5.64 5.62
N ARG A 181 -13.34 4.78 6.28
CA ARG A 181 -12.30 5.20 7.23
C ARG A 181 -11.21 6.05 6.57
N ARG A 182 -10.77 5.65 5.36
CA ARG A 182 -9.76 6.39 4.60
C ARG A 182 -10.24 7.79 4.25
N LEU A 183 -11.48 7.91 3.76
CA LEU A 183 -12.11 9.20 3.42
C LEU A 183 -12.20 10.12 4.65
N GLN A 184 -12.78 9.62 5.75
CA GLN A 184 -12.95 10.37 7.00
C GLN A 184 -11.60 10.87 7.55
N SER A 185 -10.54 10.06 7.45
CA SER A 185 -9.23 10.43 7.98
C SER A 185 -8.54 11.51 7.14
N PHE A 186 -8.71 11.49 5.81
CA PHE A 186 -8.24 12.58 4.95
C PHE A 186 -9.04 13.87 5.19
N GLU A 187 -10.35 13.78 5.39
CA GLU A 187 -11.17 14.94 5.76
C GLU A 187 -10.73 15.51 7.12
N GLN A 188 -10.48 14.65 8.11
CA GLN A 188 -9.98 15.06 9.41
C GLN A 188 -8.61 15.76 9.30
N LEU A 189 -7.69 15.24 8.49
CA LEU A 189 -6.41 15.88 8.19
C LEU A 189 -6.62 17.29 7.61
N GLU A 190 -7.50 17.41 6.63
CA GLU A 190 -7.80 18.67 5.92
C GLU A 190 -8.43 19.73 6.81
N ILE A 191 -9.19 19.33 7.83
CA ILE A 191 -9.82 20.24 8.80
C ILE A 191 -8.86 20.61 9.93
N THR A 192 -8.09 19.65 10.44
CA THR A 192 -7.27 19.83 11.66
C THR A 192 -5.91 20.49 11.41
N GLN A 193 -5.31 20.28 10.24
CA GLN A 193 -3.99 20.80 9.91
C GLN A 193 -4.06 21.99 8.93
N THR A 194 -4.89 22.98 9.24
CA THR A 194 -5.16 24.17 8.39
C THR A 194 -4.31 25.40 8.73
N GLY A 195 -3.60 25.39 9.87
CA GLY A 195 -2.73 26.50 10.32
C GLY A 195 -1.44 26.68 9.50
N VAL A 196 -0.50 27.50 9.97
CA VAL A 196 0.82 27.64 9.33
C VAL A 196 1.88 26.98 10.22
N PRO A 197 2.63 25.96 9.74
CA PRO A 197 2.47 25.28 8.45
C PRO A 197 1.27 24.30 8.42
N ASN A 198 0.55 24.23 7.30
CA ASN A 198 -0.58 23.32 7.10
C ASN A 198 -0.10 21.91 6.66
N TYR A 199 -1.02 20.98 6.44
CA TYR A 199 -0.70 19.61 5.98
C TYR A 199 0.14 19.56 4.69
N LEU A 200 0.05 20.56 3.81
CA LEU A 200 0.86 20.62 2.57
C LEU A 200 2.32 20.93 2.82
N ALA A 201 2.68 21.47 3.99
CA ALA A 201 4.09 21.61 4.36
C ALA A 201 4.79 20.26 4.52
N ASN A 202 4.03 19.16 4.58
CA ASN A 202 4.56 17.79 4.60
C ASN A 202 5.61 17.62 5.71
N ARG A 203 5.27 18.06 6.92
CA ARG A 203 6.18 18.05 8.07
C ARG A 203 6.69 16.63 8.33
N LEU A 204 7.94 16.56 8.80
CA LEU A 204 8.55 15.34 9.30
C LEU A 204 8.06 15.08 10.73
N PHE A 205 7.60 13.85 10.98
CA PHE A 205 7.18 13.36 12.28
C PHE A 205 8.09 12.19 12.68
N ASN A 206 8.51 12.15 13.94
CA ASN A 206 9.14 10.97 14.52
C ASN A 206 8.04 10.12 15.14
N GLY A 207 7.76 9.00 14.48
CA GLY A 207 6.69 8.09 14.81
C GLY A 207 7.08 7.06 15.87
N SER A 208 6.19 6.08 16.00
CA SER A 208 6.42 4.87 16.77
C SER A 208 7.72 4.20 16.33
N TYR A 209 8.46 3.60 17.27
CA TYR A 209 9.73 2.90 17.02
C TYR A 209 10.85 3.76 16.37
N GLY A 210 10.72 5.09 16.38
CA GLY A 210 11.69 5.99 15.78
C GLY A 210 11.61 6.09 14.25
N GLU A 211 10.54 5.55 13.64
CA GLU A 211 10.32 5.65 12.21
C GLU A 211 9.95 7.10 11.81
N GLU A 212 10.57 7.61 10.75
CA GLU A 212 10.25 8.93 10.21
C GLU A 212 9.01 8.88 9.29
N TRP A 213 8.07 9.81 9.50
CA TRP A 213 6.82 9.90 8.75
C TRP A 213 6.61 11.27 8.12
N THR A 214 6.04 11.27 6.92
CA THR A 214 5.53 12.44 6.22
C THR A 214 4.18 12.11 5.59
N LEU A 215 3.38 13.12 5.22
CA LEU A 215 2.10 12.88 4.53
C LEU A 215 2.30 12.15 3.19
N ARG A 216 3.40 12.43 2.48
CA ARG A 216 3.78 11.68 1.27
C ARG A 216 3.97 10.19 1.58
N LYS A 217 4.74 9.86 2.63
CA LYS A 217 4.96 8.48 3.07
C LYS A 217 3.68 7.80 3.52
N VAL A 218 2.79 8.49 4.25
CA VAL A 218 1.46 7.96 4.61
C VAL A 218 0.69 7.52 3.36
N CYS A 219 0.59 8.37 2.35
CA CYS A 219 -0.09 8.02 1.08
C CYS A 219 0.58 6.83 0.37
N ARG A 220 1.92 6.80 0.29
CA ARG A 220 2.65 5.65 -0.29
C ARG A 220 2.38 4.37 0.49
N ARG A 221 2.45 4.41 1.82
CA ARG A 221 2.26 3.24 2.70
C ARG A 221 0.88 2.65 2.56
N PHE A 222 -0.14 3.47 2.38
CA PHE A 222 -1.48 3.01 2.04
C PHE A 222 -1.52 2.22 0.73
N VAL A 223 -1.03 2.81 -0.36
CA VAL A 223 -1.07 2.15 -1.68
C VAL A 223 -0.23 0.87 -1.68
N TRP A 224 0.95 0.91 -1.06
CA TRP A 224 1.82 -0.26 -0.91
C TRP A 224 1.16 -1.38 -0.10
N HIS A 225 0.64 -1.07 1.08
CA HIS A 225 0.06 -2.04 2.02
C HIS A 225 -1.22 -2.67 1.44
N ASP A 226 -2.10 -1.85 0.87
CA ASP A 226 -3.30 -2.34 0.19
C ASP A 226 -2.90 -3.30 -0.96
N ARG A 227 -1.86 -2.98 -1.75
CA ARG A 227 -1.42 -3.82 -2.88
C ARG A 227 -0.72 -5.11 -2.47
N ILE A 228 0.17 -5.11 -1.48
CA ILE A 228 0.84 -6.34 -1.02
C ILE A 228 -0.19 -7.34 -0.47
N HIS A 229 -1.15 -6.88 0.31
CA HIS A 229 -2.21 -7.73 0.84
C HIS A 229 -3.23 -8.12 -0.22
N ALA A 230 -3.59 -7.25 -1.17
CA ALA A 230 -4.42 -7.62 -2.31
C ALA A 230 -3.75 -8.72 -3.15
N LYS A 231 -2.44 -8.64 -3.39
CA LYS A 231 -1.70 -9.66 -4.15
C LYS A 231 -1.71 -11.00 -3.42
N ALA A 232 -1.53 -10.99 -2.10
CA ALA A 232 -1.62 -12.20 -1.28
C ALA A 232 -3.04 -12.79 -1.30
N MET A 233 -4.06 -11.95 -1.11
CA MET A 233 -5.47 -12.30 -1.10
C MET A 233 -5.90 -12.90 -2.44
N TYR A 234 -5.55 -12.25 -3.55
CA TYR A 234 -5.86 -12.71 -4.90
C TYR A 234 -5.23 -14.08 -5.18
N ARG A 235 -3.94 -14.25 -4.90
CA ARG A 235 -3.25 -15.56 -5.09
C ARG A 235 -3.88 -16.67 -4.25
N MET A 236 -4.20 -16.37 -2.99
CA MET A 236 -4.87 -17.32 -2.10
C MET A 236 -6.24 -17.70 -2.66
N ALA A 237 -7.03 -16.72 -3.10
CA ALA A 237 -8.37 -16.95 -3.60
C ALA A 237 -8.36 -17.75 -4.91
N CYS A 238 -7.46 -17.44 -5.86
CA CYS A 238 -7.28 -18.24 -7.06
C CYS A 238 -6.91 -19.70 -6.75
N LYS A 239 -6.03 -19.93 -5.76
CA LYS A 239 -5.67 -21.29 -5.33
C LYS A 239 -6.82 -22.03 -4.65
N THR A 240 -7.70 -21.31 -3.95
CA THR A 240 -8.78 -21.88 -3.14
C THR A 240 -10.05 -22.15 -3.95
N PHE A 241 -10.37 -21.26 -4.90
CA PHE A 241 -11.64 -21.25 -5.65
C PHE A 241 -11.47 -21.42 -7.17
N GLY A 242 -10.25 -21.28 -7.70
CA GLY A 242 -9.98 -21.25 -9.15
C GLY A 242 -9.77 -19.82 -9.66
N ALA A 243 -8.93 -19.66 -10.68
CA ALA A 243 -8.55 -18.35 -11.20
C ALA A 243 -9.72 -17.60 -11.88
N GLU A 244 -10.65 -18.33 -12.50
CA GLU A 244 -11.82 -17.77 -13.18
C GLU A 244 -12.91 -17.26 -12.23
N THR A 245 -12.84 -17.63 -10.95
CA THR A 245 -13.88 -17.30 -9.96
C THR A 245 -13.65 -15.95 -9.29
N VAL A 246 -12.43 -15.41 -9.36
CA VAL A 246 -12.07 -14.16 -8.65
C VAL A 246 -11.50 -13.16 -9.66
N PRO A 247 -12.07 -11.95 -9.77
CA PRO A 247 -11.59 -10.97 -10.72
C PRO A 247 -10.23 -10.41 -10.32
N ASN A 248 -9.36 -10.19 -11.32
CA ASN A 248 -8.06 -9.56 -11.11
C ASN A 248 -8.15 -8.03 -11.03
N ILE A 249 -8.75 -7.51 -9.95
CA ILE A 249 -9.04 -6.07 -9.80
C ILE A 249 -7.79 -5.19 -9.91
N PHE A 250 -6.65 -5.69 -9.41
CA PHE A 250 -5.36 -4.97 -9.42
C PHE A 250 -4.47 -5.30 -10.62
N GLY A 251 -4.97 -6.05 -11.60
CA GLY A 251 -4.18 -6.41 -12.79
C GLY A 251 -2.87 -7.10 -12.45
N PHE A 252 -2.83 -7.90 -11.39
CA PHE A 252 -1.62 -8.61 -10.97
C PHE A 252 -1.20 -9.60 -12.04
N LEU A 253 0.04 -9.44 -12.53
CA LEU A 253 0.70 -10.47 -13.29
C LEU A 253 1.26 -11.46 -12.24
N ILE A 254 0.57 -12.59 -12.04
CA ILE A 254 0.97 -13.67 -11.12
C ILE A 254 1.60 -14.84 -11.86
#